data_AF-A0A946ABW3-F1
#
_entry.id   AF-A0A946ABW3-F1
#
_cell.length_a   1.000
_cell.length_b   1.000
_cell.length_c   1.000
_cell.angle_alpha   90.00
_cell.angle_beta   90.00
_cell.angle_gamma   90.00
#
_symmetry.space_group_name_H-M   'P 1'
#
loop_
_entity.id
_entity.type
_entity.pdbx_description
1 polymer ?
#
loop_
_entity_poly.entity_id
_entity_poly.type
_entity_poly.pdbx_seq_one_letter_code
_entity_poly.pdbx_strand_id
1 'polypeptide(L)' 'NNRFYEHLYMEHEQYSRDQAALDAALDPQGPSRAYLHHLFKVKDSSAERLATRHNLKFYAWMIDKLRAEQADA' A
#
# COMPACT_ATOMS: atom_id res chain seq x y z
N ASN A 1 -17.08 10.63 -6.41
CA ASN A 1 -16.52 10.18 -5.12
C ASN A 1 -15.00 10.18 -5.20
N ASN A 2 -14.34 11.21 -4.68
CA ASN A 2 -12.89 11.30 -4.67
C ASN A 2 -12.38 10.75 -3.33
N ARG A 3 -12.09 9.45 -3.25
CA ARG A 3 -11.51 8.85 -2.04
C ARG A 3 -10.05 9.27 -1.97
N PHE A 4 -9.67 9.93 -0.88
CA PHE A 4 -8.30 10.37 -0.62
C PHE A 4 -7.32 9.20 -0.48
N TYR A 5 -7.79 8.08 0.06
CA TYR A 5 -7.04 6.83 0.18
C TYR A 5 -7.96 5.62 0.03
N GLU A 6 -7.36 4.45 -0.15
CA GLU A 6 -8.05 3.18 -0.24
C GLU A 6 -7.37 2.13 0.66
N HIS A 7 -8.18 1.28 1.28
CA HIS A 7 -7.69 0.10 1.99
C HIS A 7 -7.73 -1.11 1.06
N LEU A 8 -6.56 -1.72 0.85
CA LEU A 8 -6.46 -2.92 0.02
C LEU A 8 -6.40 -4.16 0.91
N TYR A 9 -7.44 -4.99 0.86
CA TYR A 9 -7.48 -6.28 1.54
C TYR A 9 -6.74 -7.32 0.69
N MET A 10 -5.43 -7.47 0.93
CA MET A 10 -4.54 -8.30 0.11
C MET A 10 -4.90 -9.79 0.08
N GLU A 11 -5.73 -10.27 1.00
CA GLU A 11 -6.26 -11.65 0.98
C GLU A 11 -7.34 -11.86 -0.09
N HIS A 12 -7.92 -10.80 -0.65
CA HIS A 12 -8.94 -10.92 -1.69
C HIS A 12 -8.37 -11.50 -3.00
N GLU A 13 -9.10 -12.45 -3.59
CA GLU A 13 -8.70 -13.17 -4.80
C GLU A 13 -8.48 -12.26 -6.01
N GLN A 14 -9.11 -11.08 -6.06
CA GLN A 14 -8.89 -10.09 -7.14
C GLN A 14 -7.42 -9.68 -7.29
N TYR A 15 -6.63 -9.78 -6.22
CA TYR A 15 -5.21 -9.43 -6.23
C TYR A 15 -4.31 -10.60 -6.63
N SER A 16 -4.81 -11.84 -6.76
CA SER A 16 -3.98 -13.02 -6.99
C SER A 16 -3.17 -12.99 -8.29
N ARG A 17 -3.62 -12.19 -9.26
CA ARG A 17 -2.95 -11.99 -10.56
C ARG A 17 -2.61 -10.53 -10.86
N ASP A 18 -2.80 -9.63 -9.90
CA ASP A 18 -2.52 -8.20 -10.08
C ASP A 18 -1.00 -7.94 -10.00
N GLN A 19 -0.35 -7.81 -11.16
CA GLN A 19 1.07 -7.55 -11.28
C GLN A 19 1.46 -6.08 -11.05
N ALA A 20 0.49 -5.18 -10.85
CA ALA A 20 0.79 -3.80 -10.52
C ALA A 20 1.52 -3.72 -9.17
N ALA A 21 2.40 -2.72 -9.06
CA ALA A 21 3.05 -2.39 -7.79
C ALA A 21 1.99 -2.13 -6.71
N LEU A 22 2.31 -2.48 -5.46
CA LEU A 22 1.42 -2.25 -4.31
C LEU A 22 0.89 -0.80 -4.30
N ASP A 23 1.82 0.14 -4.47
CA ASP A 23 1.55 1.56 -4.63
C ASP A 23 2.57 2.16 -5.61
N ALA A 24 2.11 2.45 -6.83
CA ALA A 24 2.95 3.01 -7.88
C ALA A 24 3.35 4.47 -7.62
N ALA A 25 2.67 5.20 -6.74
CA ALA A 25 3.00 6.59 -6.41
C ALA A 25 4.09 6.67 -5.34
N LEU A 26 4.05 5.81 -4.32
CA LEU A 26 5.01 5.82 -3.21
C LEU A 26 6.19 4.84 -3.37
N ASP A 27 5.97 3.70 -4.02
CA ASP A 27 7.00 2.66 -4.16
C ASP A 27 6.88 1.94 -5.52
N PRO A 28 7.19 2.60 -6.65
CA PRO A 28 7.04 2.03 -7.98
C PRO A 28 7.88 0.76 -8.23
N GLN A 29 8.98 0.61 -7.48
CA GLN A 29 9.88 -0.55 -7.55
C GLN A 29 9.55 -1.61 -6.48
N GLY A 30 8.46 -1.40 -5.73
CA GLY A 30 8.00 -2.29 -4.68
C GLY A 30 7.42 -3.60 -5.21
N PRO A 31 7.06 -4.53 -4.30
CA PRO A 31 6.43 -5.78 -4.67
C PRO A 31 5.09 -5.55 -5.36
N SER A 32 4.70 -6.49 -6.24
CA SER A 32 3.37 -6.49 -6.82
C SER A 32 2.30 -6.86 -5.79
N ARG A 33 1.06 -6.47 -6.06
CA ARG A 33 -0.11 -6.85 -5.25
C ARG A 33 -0.30 -8.38 -5.24
N ALA A 34 -0.06 -9.04 -6.38
CA ALA A 34 -0.08 -10.50 -6.49
C ALA A 34 0.97 -11.17 -5.60
N TYR A 35 2.17 -10.61 -5.52
CA TYR A 35 3.19 -11.14 -4.64
C TYR A 35 2.78 -11.01 -3.17
N LEU A 36 2.26 -9.84 -2.77
CA LEU A 36 1.81 -9.65 -1.40
C LEU A 36 0.60 -10.53 -1.05
N HIS A 37 -0.37 -10.69 -1.96
CA HIS A 37 -1.46 -11.65 -1.84
C HIS A 37 -0.95 -13.08 -1.63
N HIS A 38 0.03 -13.50 -2.44
CA HIS A 38 0.64 -14.82 -2.33
C HIS A 38 1.25 -15.03 -0.94
N LEU A 39 2.00 -14.06 -0.43
CA LEU A 39 2.62 -14.16 0.90
C LEU A 39 1.58 -14.28 2.02
N PHE A 40 0.48 -13.51 1.96
CA PHE A 40 -0.63 -13.68 2.91
C PHE A 40 -1.26 -15.08 2.80
N LYS A 41 -1.47 -15.58 1.58
CA LYS A 41 -2.06 -16.89 1.32
C LYS A 41 -1.22 -18.05 1.88
N VAL A 42 0.10 -17.96 1.78
CA VAL A 42 1.02 -18.98 2.33
C VAL A 42 1.38 -18.74 3.80
N LYS A 43 0.82 -17.69 4.43
CA LYS A 43 1.06 -17.30 5.83
C LYS A 43 2.54 -17.00 6.13
N ASP A 44 3.23 -16.39 5.18
CA ASP A 44 4.60 -15.92 5.38
C ASP A 44 4.60 -14.58 6.13
N SER A 45 5.34 -14.50 7.25
CA SER A 45 5.40 -13.30 8.09
C SER A 45 6.01 -12.06 7.38
N SER A 46 6.70 -12.27 6.26
CA SER A 46 7.14 -11.17 5.41
C SER A 46 5.96 -10.38 4.81
N ALA A 47 4.77 -10.97 4.65
CA ALA A 47 3.57 -10.26 4.22
C ALA A 47 3.23 -9.11 5.18
N GLU A 48 3.15 -9.41 6.47
CA GLU A 48 2.84 -8.45 7.52
C GLU A 48 3.91 -7.36 7.62
N ARG A 49 5.18 -7.74 7.49
CA ARG A 49 6.31 -6.80 7.49
C ARG A 49 6.27 -5.84 6.29
N LEU A 50 5.95 -6.36 5.10
CA LEU A 50 5.82 -5.55 3.89
C LEU A 50 4.64 -4.59 3.98
N ALA A 51 3.47 -5.08 4.40
CA ALA A 51 2.27 -4.28 4.59
C ALA A 51 2.49 -3.17 5.63
N THR A 52 3.08 -3.51 6.78
CA THR A 52 3.39 -2.53 7.84
C THR A 52 4.34 -1.46 7.35
N ARG A 53 5.43 -1.84 6.65
CA ARG A 53 6.39 -0.87 6.11
C ARG A 53 5.74 0.08 5.11
N HIS A 54 4.91 -0.45 4.21
CA HIS A 54 4.19 0.37 3.23
C HIS A 54 3.20 1.32 3.93
N ASN A 55 2.39 0.81 4.87
CA ASN A 55 1.41 1.61 5.61
C ASN A 55 2.09 2.76 6.38
N LEU A 56 3.22 2.51 7.04
CA LEU A 56 3.97 3.55 7.73
C LEU A 56 4.51 4.62 6.77
N LYS A 57 5.04 4.23 5.61
CA LYS A 57 5.45 5.18 4.56
C LYS A 57 4.27 6.02 4.07
N PHE A 58 3.13 5.39 3.81
CA PHE A 58 1.90 6.06 3.38
C PHE A 58 1.42 7.09 4.40
N TYR A 59 1.33 6.70 5.68
CA TYR A 59 0.90 7.63 6.74
C TYR A 59 1.86 8.81 6.91
N ALA A 60 3.18 8.58 6.84
CA ALA A 60 4.16 9.66 6.90
C ALA A 60 3.97 10.65 5.73
N TRP A 61 3.89 10.14 4.50
CA TRP A 61 3.62 10.96 3.31
C TRP A 61 2.31 11.74 3.42
N MET A 62 1.25 11.09 3.88
CA MET A 62 -0.07 11.69 4.04
C MET A 62 -0.05 12.86 5.04
N ILE A 63 0.63 12.68 6.17
CA ILE A 63 0.79 13.73 7.18
C ILE A 63 1.57 14.93 6.61
N ASP A 64 2.62 14.68 5.83
CA ASP A 64 3.40 15.74 5.20
C ASP A 64 2.57 16.52 4.16
N LYS A 65 1.69 15.85 3.42
CA LYS A 65 0.74 16.51 2.51
C LYS A 65 -0.24 17.40 3.26
N LEU A 66 -0.83 16.91 4.34
CA LEU A 66 -1.76 17.69 5.16
C LEU A 66 -1.09 18.92 5.77
N ARG A 67 0.18 18.80 6.21
CA ARG A 67 0.95 19.95 6.73
C ARG A 67 1.22 21.00 5.66
N ALA A 68 1.55 20.59 4.44
CA ALA A 68 1.77 21.51 3.32
C ALA A 68 0.48 22.26 2.97
N GLU A 69 -0.65 21.55 2.88
CA GLU A 69 -1.96 22.18 2.64
C GLU A 69 -2.35 23.19 3.74
N GLN A 70 -2.00 22.92 5.00
CA GLN A 70 -2.23 23.86 6.10
C GLN A 70 -1.30 25.07 6.09
N ALA A 71 -0.10 24.96 5.51
CA ALA A 71 0.86 26.06 5.41
C ALA A 71 0.56 27.00 4.24
N ASP A 72 -0.10 26.48 3.20
CA ASP A 72 -0.53 27.23 2.00
C ASP A 72 -1.92 27.89 2.16
N ALA A 73 -2.62 27.66 3.29
CA ALA A 73 -3.94 28.20 3.64
C ALA A 73 -3.84 29.37 4.62
#